data_AF-A0A1F7X1W8-F1
#
_entry.id   AF-A0A1F7X1W8-F1
#
_cell.length_a   1.000
_cell.length_b   1.000
_cell.length_c   1.000
_cell.angle_alpha   90.00
_cell.angle_beta   90.00
_cell.angle_gamma   90.00
#
_symmetry.space_group_name_H-M   'P 1'
#
loop_
_entity.id
_entity.type
_entity.pdbx_description
1 polymer ?
#
loop_
_entity_poly.entity_id
_entity_poly.type
_entity_poly.pdbx_seq_one_letter_code
_entity_poly.pdbx_strand_id
1 'polypeptide(L)'
;MVANKHNFVHHIVTSLWSLIKGLTVSLIWILISGVGLVILKSGKSPIDLLIGLPLLLIGGGFVINYMWTSVLTIFSPTFNREVCKLCGK
;
A
#
# COMPACT_ATOMS: atom_id res chain seq x y z
N MET A 1 -32.49 8.61 4.93
CA MET A 1 -31.04 8.31 4.92
C MET A 1 -30.32 9.60 4.55
N VAL A 2 -29.75 10.29 5.54
CA VAL A 2 -29.02 11.54 5.29
C VAL A 2 -27.80 11.16 4.46
N ALA A 3 -27.78 11.56 3.20
CA ALA A 3 -26.58 11.46 2.38
C ALA A 3 -25.50 12.29 3.07
N ASN A 4 -24.56 11.65 3.76
CA ASN A 4 -23.30 12.28 4.13
C ASN A 4 -22.62 12.64 2.81
N LYS A 5 -22.88 13.86 2.34
CA LYS A 5 -22.30 14.41 1.12
C LYS A 5 -20.80 14.43 1.35
N HIS A 6 -20.10 13.54 0.65
CA HIS A 6 -18.66 13.58 0.56
C HIS A 6 -18.25 14.98 0.11
N ASN A 7 -17.59 15.70 1.01
CA ASN A 7 -17.23 17.10 0.84
C ASN A 7 -15.71 17.24 0.66
N PHE A 8 -15.27 18.46 0.34
CA PHE A 8 -13.85 18.72 0.11
C PHE A 8 -12.96 18.33 1.30
N VAL A 9 -13.42 18.54 2.53
CA VAL A 9 -12.68 18.17 3.74
C VAL A 9 -12.50 16.65 3.82
N HIS A 10 -13.55 15.87 3.53
CA HIS A 10 -13.49 14.42 3.50
C HIS A 10 -12.48 13.93 2.45
N HIS A 11 -12.46 14.56 1.27
CA HIS A 11 -11.50 14.24 0.22
C HIS A 11 -10.06 14.42 0.72
N ILE A 12 -9.73 15.60 1.23
CA ILE A 12 -8.37 15.95 1.68
C ILE A 12 -7.93 15.05 2.83
N VAL A 13 -8.76 14.87 3.85
CA VAL A 13 -8.42 14.03 5.02
C VAL A 13 -8.22 12.58 4.61
N THR A 14 -9.07 12.04 3.74
CA THR A 14 -8.96 10.65 3.26
C THR A 14 -7.69 10.45 2.43
N SER A 15 -7.34 11.42 1.57
CA SER A 15 -6.12 11.38 0.77
C SER A 15 -4.86 11.45 1.62
N LEU A 16 -4.77 12.40 2.57
CA LEU A 16 -3.64 12.50 3.49
C LEU A 16 -3.48 11.24 4.33
N TRP A 17 -4.58 10.73 4.88
CA TRP A 17 -4.57 9.49 5.66
C TRP A 17 -4.09 8.30 4.84
N SER A 18 -4.60 8.14 3.61
CA SER A 18 -4.18 7.06 2.72
C SER A 18 -2.70 7.16 2.38
N LEU A 19 -2.19 8.37 2.14
CA LEU A 19 -0.79 8.59 1.80
C LEU A 19 0.12 8.27 2.99
N ILE A 20 -0.18 8.76 4.20
CA ILE A 20 0.59 8.43 5.41
C ILE A 20 0.59 6.92 5.64
N LYS A 21 -0.59 6.29 5.64
CA LYS A 21 -0.72 4.84 5.82
C LYS A 21 0.05 4.07 4.75
N GLY A 22 -0.09 4.47 3.49
CA GLY A 22 0.58 3.84 2.35
C GLY A 22 2.10 3.90 2.51
N LEU A 23 2.65 5.05 2.87
CA LEU A 23 4.09 5.22 3.12
C LEU A 23 4.57 4.36 4.29
N THR A 24 3.89 4.40 5.43
CA THR A 24 4.27 3.60 6.61
C THR A 24 4.28 2.12 6.31
N VAL A 25 3.24 1.61 5.64
CA VAL A 25 3.14 0.18 5.31
C VAL A 25 4.15 -0.21 4.23
N SER A 26 4.36 0.63 3.21
CA SER A 26 5.37 0.38 2.18
C SER A 26 6.78 0.30 2.75
N LEU A 27 7.14 1.12 3.74
CA LEU A 27 8.45 1.03 4.41
C LEU A 27 8.69 -0.36 5.03
N ILE A 28 7.68 -0.93 5.69
CA ILE A 28 7.77 -2.27 6.28
C ILE A 28 7.98 -3.33 5.20
N TRP A 29 7.21 -3.26 4.10
CA TRP A 29 7.33 -4.21 3.00
C TRP A 29 8.63 -4.08 2.20
N ILE A 30 9.20 -2.87 2.11
CA ILE A 30 10.53 -2.66 1.54
C ILE A 30 11.59 -3.39 2.37
N LEU A 31 11.50 -3.35 3.70
CA LEU A 31 12.44 -4.10 4.57
C LEU A 31 12.32 -5.61 4.33
N ILE A 32 11.08 -6.13 4.26
CA ILE A 32 10.80 -7.55 3.99
C ILE A 32 11.36 -7.97 2.62
N SER A 33 11.10 -7.16 1.57
CA SER A 33 11.64 -7.38 0.23
C SER A 33 13.17 -7.33 0.22
N GLY A 34 13.77 -6.42 0.99
CA GLY A 34 15.21 -6.32 1.18
C GLY A 34 15.82 -7.58 1.77
N VAL A 35 15.17 -8.19 2.78
CA VAL A 35 15.59 -9.49 3.32
C VAL A 35 15.54 -10.58 2.25
N GLY A 36 14.46 -10.64 1.47
CA GLY A 36 14.34 -11.57 0.34
C GLY A 36 15.47 -11.40 -0.68
N LEU A 37 15.83 -10.16 -0.99
CA LEU A 37 16.92 -9.81 -1.91
C LEU A 37 18.29 -10.23 -1.35
N VAL A 38 18.54 -10.04 -0.06
CA VAL A 38 19.78 -10.47 0.61
C VAL A 38 19.90 -12.00 0.59
N ILE A 39 18.81 -12.72 0.87
CA ILE A 39 18.78 -14.19 0.79
C ILE A 39 19.12 -14.65 -0.63
N LEU A 40 18.46 -14.09 -1.66
CA LEU A 40 18.73 -14.41 -3.06
C LEU A 40 20.18 -14.15 -3.46
N LYS A 41 20.74 -13.01 -3.03
CA LYS A 41 22.14 -12.66 -3.33
C LYS A 41 23.16 -13.53 -2.62
N SER A 42 22.79 -14.17 -1.50
CA SER A 42 23.72 -15.01 -0.75
C SER A 42 24.10 -16.28 -1.54
N GLY A 43 23.21 -16.79 -2.41
CA GLY A 43 23.50 -17.86 -3.37
C GLY A 43 24.06 -19.14 -2.75
N LYS A 44 23.81 -19.39 -1.47
CA LYS A 44 24.42 -20.50 -0.72
C LYS A 44 23.72 -21.81 -0.99
N SER A 45 22.44 -21.76 -1.31
CA SER A 45 21.59 -22.93 -1.52
C SER A 45 20.50 -22.67 -2.57
N PRO A 46 20.06 -23.68 -3.34
CA PRO A 46 18.86 -23.56 -4.17
C PRO A 46 17.59 -23.25 -3.35
N ILE A 47 17.60 -23.51 -2.04
CA ILE A 47 16.53 -23.12 -1.11
C ILE A 47 16.41 -21.58 -1.01
N ASP A 48 17.51 -20.86 -1.20
CA ASP A 48 17.51 -19.39 -1.14
C ASP A 48 16.64 -18.78 -2.25
N LEU A 49 16.54 -19.45 -3.40
CA LEU A 49 15.62 -19.08 -4.47
C LEU A 49 14.16 -19.29 -4.05
N LEU A 50 13.86 -20.44 -3.44
CA LEU A 50 12.51 -20.81 -3.01
C LEU A 50 11.96 -19.90 -1.92
N ILE A 51 12.83 -19.34 -1.08
CA ILE A 51 12.43 -18.44 0.02
C ILE A 51 12.54 -16.99 -0.41
N GLY A 52 13.69 -16.60 -0.98
CA GLY A 52 13.99 -15.20 -1.26
C GLY A 52 13.16 -14.60 -2.39
N LEU A 53 12.81 -15.38 -3.43
CA LEU A 53 12.01 -14.88 -4.55
C LEU A 53 10.55 -14.58 -4.14
N PRO A 54 9.82 -15.48 -3.45
CA PRO A 54 8.50 -15.13 -2.92
C PRO A 54 8.52 -13.92 -1.98
N LEU A 55 9.50 -13.83 -1.08
CA LEU A 55 9.64 -12.69 -0.17
C LEU A 55 9.82 -11.36 -0.93
N LEU A 56 10.65 -11.36 -1.97
CA LEU A 56 10.88 -10.20 -2.83
C LEU A 56 9.62 -9.79 -3.60
N LEU A 57 8.93 -10.77 -4.21
CA LEU A 57 7.71 -10.54 -4.99
C LEU A 57 6.55 -10.06 -4.12
N ILE A 58 6.34 -10.69 -2.96
CA ILE A 58 5.28 -10.31 -2.01
C ILE A 58 5.54 -8.88 -1.50
N GLY A 59 6.76 -8.60 -1.03
CA GLY A 59 7.10 -7.26 -0.53
C GLY A 59 6.98 -6.19 -1.61
N GLY A 60 7.50 -6.45 -2.81
CA GLY A 60 7.39 -5.53 -3.95
C GLY A 60 5.93 -5.32 -4.38
N GLY A 61 5.16 -6.38 -4.49
CA GLY A 61 3.74 -6.34 -4.85
C GLY A 61 2.90 -5.53 -3.87
N PHE A 62 3.12 -5.70 -2.56
CA PHE A 62 2.44 -4.89 -1.55
C PHE A 62 2.82 -3.41 -1.65
N VAL A 63 4.09 -3.08 -1.83
CA VAL A 63 4.52 -1.67 -2.00
C VAL A 63 3.82 -1.02 -3.18
N ILE A 64 3.81 -1.68 -4.34
CA ILE A 64 3.13 -1.19 -5.54
C ILE A 64 1.64 -1.01 -5.25
N ASN A 65 0.99 -1.98 -4.61
CA ASN A 65 -0.43 -1.93 -4.30
C ASN A 65 -0.79 -0.75 -3.37
N TYR A 66 0.00 -0.50 -2.32
CA TYR A 66 -0.24 0.61 -1.39
C TYR A 66 0.02 1.99 -2.02
N MET A 67 1.04 2.09 -2.88
CA MET A 67 1.30 3.31 -3.64
C MET A 67 0.18 3.58 -4.64
N TRP A 68 -0.25 2.56 -5.38
CA TRP A 68 -1.36 2.66 -6.34
C TRP A 68 -2.66 3.06 -5.67
N THR A 69 -2.98 2.44 -4.52
CA THR A 69 -4.16 2.80 -3.71
C THR A 69 -4.11 4.27 -3.28
N SER A 70 -2.94 4.78 -2.91
CA SER A 70 -2.77 6.18 -2.54
C SER A 70 -2.98 7.12 -3.73
N VAL A 71 -2.44 6.77 -4.90
CA VAL A 71 -2.66 7.50 -6.16
C VAL A 71 -4.16 7.53 -6.51
N LEU A 72 -4.83 6.38 -6.49
CA LEU A 72 -6.28 6.31 -6.75
C LEU A 72 -7.08 7.14 -5.74
N THR A 73 -6.70 7.12 -4.47
CA THR A 73 -7.39 7.94 -3.44
C THR A 73 -7.22 9.43 -3.68
N ILE A 74 -6.10 9.87 -4.25
CA ILE A 74 -5.84 11.30 -4.54
C ILE A 74 -6.53 11.75 -5.82
N PHE A 75 -6.43 10.96 -6.90
CA PHE A 75 -6.82 11.38 -8.24
C PHE A 75 -8.19 10.88 -8.69
N SER A 76 -8.77 9.88 -8.03
CA SER A 76 -10.11 9.37 -8.35
C SER A 76 -11.10 9.75 -7.24
N PRO A 77 -11.95 10.78 -7.47
CA PRO A 77 -12.98 11.18 -6.51
C PRO A 77 -13.95 10.03 -6.19
N THR A 78 -14.27 9.20 -7.19
CA THR A 78 -15.12 8.02 -7.02
C THR A 78 -14.47 7.01 -6.07
N PHE A 79 -13.18 6.71 -6.27
CA PHE A 79 -12.45 5.81 -5.38
C PHE A 79 -12.33 6.38 -3.96
N ASN A 80 -11.98 7.67 -3.84
CA ASN A 80 -11.89 8.36 -2.56
C ASN A 80 -13.20 8.27 -1.77
N ARG A 81 -14.35 8.43 -2.45
CA ARG A 81 -15.66 8.35 -1.83
C ARG A 81 -15.95 6.98 -1.22
N GLU A 82 -15.60 5.91 -1.93
CA GLU A 82 -15.79 4.52 -1.47
C GLU A 82 -14.90 4.17 -0.27
N VAL A 83 -13.66 4.68 -0.23
CA VAL A 83 -12.72 4.39 0.86
C VAL A 83 -12.81 5.39 2.03
N CYS A 84 -13.64 6.44 1.91
CA CYS A 84 -13.78 7.48 2.91
C CYS A 84 -14.49 6.95 4.17
N LYS A 85 -13.73 6.75 5.25
CA LYS A 85 -14.28 6.32 6.55
C LYS A 85 -15.26 7.32 7.19
N LEU A 86 -15.23 8.58 6.77
CA LEU A 86 -16.14 9.62 7.27
C LEU A 86 -17.50 9.61 6.55
N CYS A 87 -17.58 9.01 5.36
CA CYS A 87 -18.84 8.85 4.63
C CYS A 87 -19.59 7.56 4.97
N GLY A 88 -18.87 6.53 5.46
CA GLY A 88 -19.45 5.26 5.93
C GLY A 88 -19.86 5.26 7.41
N LYS A 89 -19.72 6.39 8.10
CA LYS A 89 -20.24 6.65 9.45
C LYS A 89 -21.40 7.63 9.35
#